data_AF-A0A4W3GX75-F1
#
_entry.id   AF-A0A4W3GX75-F1
#
_cell.length_a   1.000
_cell.length_b   1.000
_cell.length_c   1.000
_cell.angle_alpha   90.00
_cell.angle_beta   90.00
_cell.angle_gamma   90.00
#
_symmetry.space_group_name_H-M   'P 1'
#
loop_
_entity.id
_entity.type
_entity.pdbx_description
1 polymer ?
#
loop_
_entity_poly.entity_id
_entity_poly.type
_entity_poly.pdbx_seq_one_letter_code
_entity_poly.pdbx_strand_id
1 'polypeptide(L)'
;SYCYQLLQELNEQRQQGILCDVNIVVKGQVFKAHKNILVAGSRYFKTLYCCTPNESCDQVTVTHLDVVAVQGFTVILDFMYSGHLVLTSQNVIEVMSVASYLQMTEIVQGCPSSGSFQVELFV
;
A
#
# COMPACT_ATOMS: atom_id res chain seq x y z
N SER A 1 -8.45 -10.63 16.88
CA SER A 1 -9.67 -10.53 16.04
C SER A 1 -9.41 -11.25 14.74
N TYR A 2 -10.43 -11.87 14.13
CA TYR A 2 -10.32 -12.58 12.85
C TYR A 2 -9.70 -11.71 11.74
N CYS A 3 -10.08 -10.42 11.65
CA CYS A 3 -9.56 -9.50 10.65
C CYS A 3 -8.03 -9.32 10.73
N TYR A 4 -7.47 -9.27 11.96
CA TYR A 4 -6.03 -9.15 12.15
C TYR A 4 -5.29 -10.41 11.69
N GLN A 5 -5.80 -11.60 12.03
CA GLN A 5 -5.21 -12.88 11.60
C GLN A 5 -5.29 -13.04 10.08
N LEU A 6 -6.42 -12.68 9.48
CA LEU A 6 -6.59 -12.68 8.03
C LEU A 6 -5.57 -11.75 7.35
N LEU A 7 -5.35 -10.56 7.90
CA LEU A 7 -4.39 -9.61 7.34
C LEU A 7 -2.94 -10.12 7.45
N GLN A 8 -2.60 -10.79 8.56
CA GLN A 8 -1.31 -11.46 8.71
C GLN A 8 -1.11 -12.58 7.67
N GLU A 9 -2.12 -13.43 7.45
CA GLU A 9 -2.08 -14.48 6.43
C GLU A 9 -1.89 -13.89 5.02
N LEU A 10 -2.61 -12.81 4.69
CA LEU A 10 -2.44 -12.10 3.42
C LEU A 10 -1.03 -11.51 3.25
N ASN A 11 -0.41 -11.08 4.35
CA ASN A 11 0.97 -10.62 4.33
C ASN A 11 1.96 -11.77 4.10
N GLU A 12 1.73 -12.94 4.69
CA GLU A 12 2.53 -14.14 4.43
C GLU A 12 2.42 -14.59 2.97
N GLN A 13 1.21 -14.59 2.42
CA GLN A 13 0.97 -14.86 1.00
C GLN A 13 1.73 -13.88 0.10
N ARG A 14 1.70 -12.57 0.43
CA ARG A 14 2.47 -11.54 -0.30
C ARG A 14 3.96 -11.88 -0.32
N GLN A 15 4.54 -12.20 0.84
CA GLN A 15 5.97 -12.50 0.96
C GLN A 15 6.37 -13.75 0.18
N GLN A 16 5.49 -14.76 0.12
CA GLN A 16 5.69 -15.98 -0.67
C GLN A 16 5.34 -15.79 -2.16
N GLY A 17 4.70 -14.67 -2.52
CA GLY A 17 4.23 -14.40 -3.88
C GLY A 17 3.00 -15.23 -4.28
N ILE A 18 2.28 -15.79 -3.31
CA ILE A 18 1.05 -16.55 -3.53
C ILE A 18 -0.05 -15.57 -3.91
N LEU A 19 -0.80 -15.86 -4.98
CA LEU A 19 -1.92 -15.05 -5.48
C LEU A 19 -1.59 -13.58 -5.81
N CYS A 20 -0.32 -13.16 -5.79
CA CYS A 20 0.09 -11.83 -6.19
C CYS A 20 -0.14 -11.62 -7.69
N ASP A 21 -1.13 -10.82 -8.01
CA ASP A 21 -1.61 -10.51 -9.36
C ASP A 21 -1.05 -9.18 -9.90
N VAL A 22 -0.17 -8.53 -9.14
CA VAL A 22 0.54 -7.32 -9.54
C VAL A 22 1.97 -7.23 -9.00
N ASN A 23 2.86 -6.70 -9.84
CA ASN A 23 4.20 -6.27 -9.50
C ASN A 23 4.26 -4.74 -9.55
N ILE A 24 4.54 -4.09 -8.42
CA ILE A 24 4.77 -2.65 -8.34
C ILE A 24 6.28 -2.39 -8.48
N VAL A 25 6.66 -1.61 -9.48
CA VAL A 25 8.06 -1.24 -9.72
C VAL A 25 8.28 0.18 -9.21
N VAL A 26 9.17 0.34 -8.24
CA VAL A 26 9.55 1.64 -7.67
C VAL A 26 11.06 1.81 -7.83
N LYS A 27 11.49 2.72 -8.70
CA LYS A 27 12.91 2.97 -8.99
C LYS A 27 13.70 1.67 -9.26
N GLY A 28 13.10 0.77 -10.04
CA GLY A 28 13.69 -0.53 -10.41
C GLY A 28 13.55 -1.65 -9.37
N GLN A 29 13.05 -1.37 -8.17
CA GLN A 29 12.73 -2.41 -7.18
C GLN A 29 11.32 -2.95 -7.37
N VAL A 30 11.17 -4.27 -7.29
CA VAL A 30 9.90 -4.96 -7.54
C VAL A 30 9.25 -5.37 -6.22
N PHE A 31 8.00 -4.95 -6.04
CA PHE A 31 7.16 -5.31 -4.91
C PHE A 31 5.99 -6.14 -5.41
N LYS A 32 5.90 -7.40 -4.99
CA LYS A 32 4.72 -8.23 -5.23
C LYS A 32 3.59 -7.78 -4.31
N ALA A 33 2.38 -7.73 -4.85
CA ALA A 33 1.18 -7.39 -4.08
C ALA A 33 -0.07 -8.01 -4.68
N HIS A 34 -1.15 -7.95 -3.92
CA HIS A 34 -2.50 -8.24 -4.36
C HIS A 34 -3.23 -6.95 -4.70
N LYS A 35 -3.86 -6.87 -5.89
CA LYS A 35 -4.64 -5.72 -6.32
C LYS A 35 -5.78 -5.41 -5.35
N ASN A 36 -6.44 -6.43 -4.79
CA ASN A 36 -7.54 -6.23 -3.85
C ASN A 36 -7.13 -5.43 -2.60
N ILE A 37 -5.94 -5.69 -2.03
CA ILE A 37 -5.39 -4.95 -0.89
C ILE A 37 -5.04 -3.52 -1.29
N LEU A 38 -4.40 -3.36 -2.46
CA LEU A 38 -4.07 -2.03 -2.99
C LEU A 38 -5.32 -1.18 -3.25
N VAL A 39 -6.35 -1.75 -3.88
CA VAL A 39 -7.62 -1.08 -4.19
C VAL A 39 -8.40 -0.71 -2.93
N ALA A 40 -8.36 -1.57 -1.91
CA ALA A 40 -8.99 -1.29 -0.62
C ALA A 40 -8.32 -0.11 0.11
N GLY A 41 -6.98 -0.07 0.09
CA GLY A 41 -6.20 0.94 0.82
C GLY A 41 -5.93 2.25 0.07
N SER A 42 -6.18 2.33 -1.24
CA SER A 42 -5.76 3.48 -2.06
C SER A 42 -6.75 3.81 -3.18
N ARG A 43 -7.18 5.08 -3.20
CA ARG A 43 -8.03 5.61 -4.27
C ARG A 43 -7.30 5.67 -5.62
N TYR A 44 -5.99 5.90 -5.61
CA TYR A 44 -5.17 5.84 -6.81
C TYR A 44 -5.26 4.45 -7.46
N PHE A 45 -4.98 3.39 -6.69
CA PHE A 45 -5.04 2.01 -7.22
C PHE A 45 -6.46 1.59 -7.59
N LYS A 46 -7.48 2.03 -6.84
CA LYS A 46 -8.89 1.84 -7.21
C LYS A 46 -9.22 2.44 -8.57
N THR A 47 -8.78 3.68 -8.82
CA THR A 47 -8.99 4.33 -10.13
C THR A 47 -8.21 3.59 -11.22
N LEU A 48 -6.97 3.22 -10.95
CA LEU A 48 -6.09 2.53 -11.89
C LEU A 48 -6.66 1.17 -12.31
N TYR A 49 -7.07 0.32 -11.36
CA TYR A 49 -7.44 -1.07 -11.67
C TYR A 49 -8.94 -1.30 -11.91
N CYS A 50 -9.83 -0.44 -11.41
CA CYS A 50 -11.28 -0.65 -11.54
C CYS A 50 -11.94 0.30 -12.54
N CYS A 51 -11.33 1.46 -12.83
CA CYS A 51 -11.93 2.48 -13.69
C CYS A 51 -11.24 2.60 -15.05
N THR A 52 -10.13 1.89 -15.27
CA THR A 52 -9.53 1.76 -16.61
C THR A 52 -9.90 0.39 -17.19
N PRO A 53 -10.42 0.33 -18.42
CA PRO A 53 -10.63 -0.94 -19.10
C PRO A 53 -9.26 -1.51 -19.47
N ASN A 54 -8.79 -2.50 -18.72
CA ASN A 54 -7.61 -3.26 -19.07
C ASN A 54 -8.00 -4.66 -19.55
N GLU A 55 -7.50 -4.99 -20.73
CA GLU A 55 -7.63 -6.27 -21.40
C GLU A 55 -6.80 -7.33 -20.65
N SER A 56 -7.41 -8.50 -20.41
CA SER A 56 -6.87 -9.70 -19.75
C SER A 56 -6.79 -9.71 -18.21
N CYS A 57 -7.68 -10.51 -17.60
CA CYS A 57 -7.73 -10.82 -16.16
C CYS A 57 -6.58 -11.76 -15.72
N ASP A 58 -5.98 -12.50 -16.67
CA ASP A 58 -5.16 -13.67 -16.38
C ASP A 58 -3.65 -13.41 -16.32
N GLN A 59 -3.19 -12.18 -16.58
CA GLN A 59 -1.76 -11.83 -16.54
C GLN A 59 -1.41 -10.95 -15.33
N VAL A 60 -0.27 -11.28 -14.69
CA VAL A 60 0.32 -10.45 -13.64
C VAL A 60 0.62 -9.07 -14.22
N THR A 61 -0.02 -8.05 -13.66
CA THR A 61 0.14 -6.67 -14.13
C THR A 61 1.44 -6.08 -13.57
N VAL A 62 2.15 -5.30 -14.37
CA VAL A 62 3.29 -4.50 -13.90
C VAL A 62 2.86 -3.04 -13.82
N THR A 63 3.06 -2.40 -12.68
CA THR A 63 2.70 -0.98 -12.46
C THR A 63 3.93 -0.22 -11.97
N HIS A 64 4.28 0.86 -12.68
CA HIS A 64 5.46 1.67 -12.37
C HIS A 64 5.08 2.90 -11.55
N LEU A 65 5.79 3.14 -10.44
CA LEU A 65 5.66 4.32 -9.58
C LEU A 65 6.99 5.06 -9.48
N ASP A 66 7.50 5.54 -10.62
CA ASP A 66 8.88 6.05 -10.70
C ASP A 66 9.15 7.34 -9.89
N VAL A 67 8.10 8.11 -9.60
CA VAL A 67 8.19 9.35 -8.83
C VAL A 67 8.23 9.13 -7.31
N VAL A 68 7.96 7.89 -6.86
CA VAL A 68 7.83 7.53 -5.45
C VAL A 68 9.17 7.11 -4.86
N ALA A 69 9.44 7.50 -3.61
CA ALA A 69 10.59 7.01 -2.85
C ALA A 69 10.37 5.55 -2.42
N VAL A 70 11.36 4.68 -2.67
CA VAL A 70 11.31 3.25 -2.31
C VAL A 70 11.02 3.08 -0.82
N GLN A 71 11.75 3.78 0.04
CA GLN A 71 11.60 3.68 1.49
C GLN A 71 10.19 4.08 1.96
N GLY A 72 9.63 5.17 1.41
CA GLY A 72 8.26 5.58 1.69
C GLY A 72 7.24 4.54 1.21
N PHE A 73 7.43 3.96 0.03
CA PHE A 73 6.54 2.93 -0.50
C PHE A 73 6.58 1.63 0.31
N THR A 74 7.75 1.19 0.74
CA THR A 74 7.90 0.00 1.60
C THR A 74 7.05 0.14 2.86
N VAL A 75 7.16 1.27 3.57
CA VAL A 75 6.39 1.53 4.79
C VAL A 75 4.88 1.57 4.50
N ILE A 76 4.46 2.18 3.39
CA ILE A 76 3.05 2.23 3.01
C ILE A 76 2.50 0.85 2.65
N LEU A 77 3.27 0.05 1.91
CA LEU A 77 2.86 -1.30 1.56
C LEU A 77 2.77 -2.17 2.82
N ASP A 78 3.74 -2.09 3.72
CA ASP A 78 3.70 -2.81 5.00
C ASP A 78 2.55 -2.35 5.89
N PHE A 79 2.20 -1.06 5.87
CA PHE A 79 0.98 -0.56 6.52
C PHE A 79 -0.28 -1.21 5.93
N MET A 80 -0.41 -1.30 4.60
CA MET A 80 -1.58 -1.94 3.98
C MET A 80 -1.77 -3.41 4.39
N TYR A 81 -0.69 -4.10 4.73
CA TYR A 81 -0.68 -5.51 5.14
C TYR A 81 -0.55 -5.75 6.65
N SER A 82 -0.49 -4.69 7.45
CA SER A 82 -0.41 -4.80 8.92
C SER A 82 -1.46 -3.98 9.65
N GLY A 83 -1.99 -2.93 9.01
CA GLY A 83 -2.79 -1.89 9.65
C GLY A 83 -1.99 -0.97 10.58
N HIS A 84 -0.66 -1.10 10.63
CA HIS A 84 0.19 -0.39 11.59
C HIS A 84 1.20 0.48 10.85
N LEU A 85 1.05 1.81 10.98
CA LEU A 85 1.92 2.78 10.31
C LEU A 85 3.08 3.17 11.23
N VAL A 86 4.31 2.87 10.81
CA VAL A 86 5.53 3.19 11.59
C VAL A 86 6.19 4.44 11.04
N LEU A 87 5.93 5.58 11.67
CA LEU A 87 6.54 6.87 11.33
C LEU A 87 7.71 7.20 12.26
N THR A 88 8.80 7.68 11.67
CA THR A 88 9.98 8.22 12.35
C THR A 88 10.30 9.60 11.78
N SER A 89 11.12 10.38 12.49
CA SER A 89 11.57 11.68 11.98
C SER A 89 12.40 11.55 10.69
N GLN A 90 12.95 10.38 10.40
CA GLN A 90 13.71 10.11 9.18
C GLN A 90 12.82 9.75 7.98
N ASN A 91 11.68 9.06 8.20
CA ASN A 91 10.86 8.54 7.09
C ASN A 91 9.59 9.35 6.81
N VAL A 92 9.15 10.21 7.74
CA VAL A 92 7.82 10.84 7.70
C VAL A 92 7.57 11.64 6.41
N ILE A 93 8.56 12.38 5.91
CA ILE A 93 8.40 13.20 4.69
C ILE A 93 8.13 12.30 3.49
N GLU A 94 8.91 11.23 3.34
CA GLU A 94 8.77 10.29 2.23
C GLU A 94 7.46 9.54 2.33
N VAL A 95 7.12 9.01 3.52
CA VAL A 95 5.87 8.27 3.74
C VAL A 95 4.65 9.13 3.44
N MET A 96 4.62 10.38 3.91
CA MET A 96 3.51 11.29 3.65
C MET A 96 3.41 11.69 2.17
N SER A 97 4.55 11.86 1.49
CA SER A 97 4.59 12.11 0.05
C SER A 97 3.97 10.95 -0.74
N VAL A 98 4.32 9.70 -0.38
CA VAL A 98 3.75 8.50 -1.00
C VAL A 98 2.27 8.34 -0.68
N ALA A 99 1.86 8.52 0.57
CA ALA A 99 0.45 8.45 0.97
C ALA A 99 -0.41 9.47 0.20
N SER A 100 0.11 10.69 0.02
CA SER A 100 -0.55 11.73 -0.78
C SER A 100 -0.65 11.32 -2.25
N TYR A 101 0.45 10.84 -2.85
CA TYR A 101 0.47 10.36 -4.23
C TYR A 101 -0.53 9.21 -4.45
N LEU A 102 -0.57 8.25 -3.54
CA LEU A 102 -1.48 7.11 -3.57
C LEU A 102 -2.90 7.46 -3.09
N GLN A 103 -3.18 8.72 -2.77
CA GLN A 103 -4.49 9.20 -2.36
C GLN A 103 -5.07 8.43 -1.16
N MET A 104 -4.21 8.15 -0.17
CA MET A 104 -4.56 7.47 1.08
C MET A 104 -5.01 8.49 2.13
N THR A 105 -6.24 8.99 1.98
CA THR A 105 -6.74 10.16 2.70
C THR A 105 -6.71 10.01 4.22
N GLU A 106 -6.91 8.81 4.77
CA GLU A 106 -6.90 8.58 6.22
C GLU A 106 -5.51 8.73 6.84
N ILE A 107 -4.46 8.31 6.12
CA ILE A 107 -3.07 8.56 6.55
C ILE A 107 -2.75 10.06 6.50
N VAL A 108 -3.22 10.75 5.46
CA VAL A 108 -2.93 12.16 5.23
C VAL A 108 -3.67 13.07 6.23
N GLN A 109 -4.88 12.71 6.63
CA GLN A 109 -5.70 13.49 7.58
C GLN A 109 -5.41 13.13 9.04
N GLY A 110 -4.93 11.92 9.32
CA GLY A 110 -4.57 11.45 10.67
C GLY A 110 -3.23 11.95 11.22
N CYS A 111 -2.57 12.91 10.56
CA CYS A 111 -1.28 13.46 10.98
C CYS A 111 -1.40 14.92 11.49
N PRO A 112 -1.79 15.16 12.75
CA PRO A 112 -1.46 16.40 13.44
C PRO A 112 -0.03 16.34 13.99
N SER A 113 0.58 17.50 14.04
CA SER A 113 1.86 17.79 14.67
C SER A 113 1.94 17.12 16.07
N SER A 114 2.84 16.14 16.22
CA SER A 114 3.28 15.50 17.48
C SER A 114 2.60 14.18 17.88
N GLY A 115 3.41 13.11 17.88
CA GLY A 115 3.37 12.04 18.89
C GLY A 115 2.31 10.95 18.76
N SER A 116 2.74 9.78 18.27
CA SER A 116 2.09 8.46 18.38
C SER A 116 0.64 8.35 17.88
N PHE A 117 0.46 7.84 16.66
CA PHE A 117 -0.85 7.42 16.15
C PHE A 117 -0.99 5.90 16.13
N GLN A 118 -1.98 5.44 16.88
CA GLN A 118 -2.69 4.21 16.58
C GLN A 118 -3.76 4.60 15.55
N VAL A 119 -3.53 4.28 14.28
CA VAL A 119 -4.54 4.47 13.25
C VAL A 119 -5.57 3.35 13.46
N GLU A 120 -6.59 3.59 14.27
CA GLU A 120 -7.82 2.77 14.22
C GLU A 120 -8.54 3.11 12.93
N LEU A 121 -8.20 2.42 11.84
CA LEU A 121 -9.14 2.27 10.73
C LEU A 121 -10.22 1.28 11.20
N PHE A 122 -11.44 1.79 11.35
CA PHE A 122 -12.63 0.94 11.38
C PHE A 122 -12.68 0.16 10.06
N VAL A 123 -12.55 -1.16 10.17
CA VAL A 123 -13.07 -2.08 9.15
C VAL A 123 -14.58 -2.11 9.26
#